data_AF-A0A3R6XJG6-F1
#
_entry.id   AF-A0A3R6XJG6-F1
#
_cell.length_a   1.000
_cell.length_b   1.000
_cell.length_c   1.000
_cell.angle_alpha   90.00
_cell.angle_beta   90.00
_cell.angle_gamma   90.00
#
_symmetry.space_group_name_H-M   'P 1'
#
loop_
_entity.id
_entity.type
_entity.pdbx_description
1 polymer ?
#
loop_
_entity_poly.entity_id
_entity_poly.type
_entity_poly.pdbx_seq_one_letter_code
_entity_poly.pdbx_strand_id
1 'polypeptide(L)'
;MGNLLPAARLRRLTHLTAITRKATRWSSTYAMLKRYIAIRGFVHQLNDRTILSLLPTDEQDKEIDILLGILGELESGTKDLQAEDSTILDARNLFDETILLYPDAAKRLGPNADILVSPNFESAVTKLLNNAAGQLSAVERESVCGLQMNSPATDNPSDKPLILAERAKKRKKTCHEEFKYLDCRFLRPTSNMCERFFSWAKLALKDHRRAMTPQNFEQQMFLKVKPRSTGCSTACTSH
;
A
#
# COMPACT_ATOMS: atom_id res chain seq x y z
N MET A 1 43.43 8.06 -29.34
CA MET A 1 42.39 8.79 -28.58
C MET A 1 42.18 8.05 -27.27
N GLY A 2 42.51 8.70 -26.14
CA GLY A 2 42.56 8.05 -24.83
C GLY A 2 41.23 7.47 -24.36
N ASN A 3 41.34 6.45 -23.52
CA ASN A 3 40.28 5.67 -22.87
C ASN A 3 39.23 6.55 -22.17
N LEU A 4 38.32 7.18 -22.92
CA LEU A 4 37.12 7.75 -22.32
C LEU A 4 36.26 6.59 -21.84
N LEU A 5 36.04 6.55 -20.52
CA LEU A 5 35.06 5.67 -19.91
C LEU A 5 33.75 5.71 -20.72
N PRO A 6 33.10 4.57 -21.01
CA PRO A 6 31.83 4.50 -21.75
C PRO A 6 30.80 5.55 -21.35
N ALA A 7 30.69 5.82 -20.04
CA ALA A 7 29.80 6.86 -19.51
C ALA A 7 30.11 8.27 -20.03
N ALA A 8 31.38 8.63 -20.22
CA ALA A 8 31.77 9.93 -20.74
C ALA A 8 31.52 10.07 -22.25
N ARG A 9 31.58 8.96 -22.99
CA ARG A 9 31.16 8.92 -24.41
C ARG A 9 29.65 9.04 -24.53
N LEU A 10 28.88 8.34 -23.68
CA LEU A 10 27.42 8.45 -23.64
C LEU A 10 26.95 9.88 -23.34
N ARG A 11 27.64 10.59 -22.43
CA ARG A 11 27.35 12.01 -22.11
C ARG A 11 27.46 12.96 -23.31
N ARG A 12 28.20 12.59 -24.36
CA ARG A 12 28.29 13.37 -25.59
C ARG A 12 27.05 13.20 -26.47
N LEU A 13 26.32 12.10 -26.32
CA LEU A 13 25.10 11.79 -27.09
C LEU A 13 23.82 12.16 -26.34
N THR A 14 23.82 12.03 -25.01
CA THR A 14 22.66 12.33 -24.17
C THR A 14 23.07 12.84 -22.79
N HIS A 15 22.26 13.71 -22.20
CA HIS A 15 22.43 14.14 -20.81
C HIS A 15 22.05 13.03 -19.80
N LEU A 16 21.41 11.95 -20.27
CA LEU A 16 21.00 10.83 -19.43
C LEU A 16 22.18 9.97 -19.01
N THR A 17 22.13 9.47 -17.78
CA THR A 17 23.12 8.56 -17.21
C THR A 17 22.52 7.19 -16.93
N ALA A 18 23.33 6.13 -16.97
CA ALA A 18 22.86 4.82 -16.53
C ALA A 18 22.48 4.86 -15.03
N ILE A 19 21.42 4.14 -14.66
CA ILE A 19 20.99 3.95 -13.28
C ILE A 19 21.27 2.51 -12.89
N THR A 20 21.96 2.30 -11.77
CA THR A 20 22.22 0.96 -11.23
C THR A 20 21.05 0.48 -10.39
N ARG A 21 20.66 -0.79 -10.54
CA ARG A 21 19.70 -1.44 -9.63
C ARG A 21 20.20 -1.40 -8.19
N LYS A 22 19.34 -0.97 -7.28
CA LYS A 22 19.50 -1.15 -5.83
C LYS A 22 18.66 -2.34 -5.40
N ALA A 23 19.29 -3.39 -4.88
CA ALA A 23 18.66 -4.67 -4.55
C ALA A 23 17.49 -4.55 -3.56
N THR A 24 17.51 -3.52 -2.70
CA THR A 24 16.55 -3.34 -1.62
C THR A 24 15.13 -2.96 -2.09
N ARG A 25 14.92 -2.58 -3.36
CA ARG A 25 13.60 -2.09 -3.83
C ARG A 25 13.34 -2.37 -5.30
N TRP A 26 12.17 -2.93 -5.59
CA TRP A 26 11.73 -3.26 -6.94
C TRP A 26 11.52 -1.99 -7.82
N SER A 27 11.11 -0.86 -7.24
CA SER A 27 11.04 0.44 -7.96
C SER A 27 12.40 0.92 -8.48
N SER A 28 13.51 0.44 -7.91
CA SER A 28 14.84 0.67 -8.49
C SER A 28 15.06 -0.14 -9.76
N THR A 29 14.51 -1.35 -9.86
CA THR A 29 14.53 -2.15 -11.08
C THR A 29 13.69 -1.48 -12.16
N TYR A 30 12.48 -1.01 -11.83
CA TYR A 30 11.65 -0.22 -12.75
C TYR A 30 12.39 1.02 -13.28
N ALA A 31 12.98 1.83 -12.38
CA ALA A 31 13.73 3.02 -12.79
C ALA A 31 14.96 2.71 -13.65
N MET A 32 15.65 1.59 -13.38
CA MET A 32 16.77 1.12 -14.18
C MET A 32 16.31 0.73 -15.59
N LEU A 33 15.29 -0.12 -15.72
CA LEU A 33 14.81 -0.59 -17.03
C LEU A 33 14.24 0.58 -17.85
N LYS A 34 13.47 1.47 -17.21
CA LYS A 34 13.00 2.71 -17.84
C LYS A 34 14.15 3.55 -18.35
N ARG A 35 15.25 3.66 -17.58
CA ARG A 35 16.45 4.38 -18.01
C ARG A 35 17.16 3.66 -19.14
N TYR A 36 17.27 2.33 -19.07
CA TYR A 36 17.88 1.52 -20.11
C TYR A 36 17.18 1.73 -21.47
N ILE A 37 15.86 1.62 -21.54
CA ILE A 37 15.09 1.85 -22.77
C ILE A 37 15.30 3.28 -23.30
N ALA A 38 15.40 4.28 -22.42
CA ALA A 38 15.68 5.66 -22.82
C ALA A 38 17.11 5.88 -23.36
N ILE A 39 18.08 5.03 -22.97
CA ILE A 39 19.48 5.17 -23.41
C ILE A 39 19.92 4.15 -24.46
N ARG A 40 19.21 3.03 -24.64
CA ARG A 40 19.67 1.90 -25.47
C ARG A 40 20.02 2.33 -26.89
N GLY A 41 19.23 3.19 -27.52
CA GLY A 41 19.52 3.70 -28.86
C GLY A 41 20.85 4.47 -28.94
N PHE A 42 21.15 5.30 -27.94
CA PHE A 42 22.43 6.02 -27.87
C PHE A 42 23.59 5.08 -27.56
N VAL A 43 23.37 4.04 -26.75
CA VAL A 43 24.41 3.04 -26.46
C VAL A 43 24.79 2.25 -27.72
N HIS A 44 23.81 1.88 -28.56
CA HIS A 44 24.08 1.27 -29.87
C HIS A 44 24.89 2.20 -30.79
N GLN A 45 24.59 3.51 -30.79
CA GLN A 45 25.33 4.50 -31.59
C GLN A 45 26.81 4.65 -31.19
N LEU A 46 27.19 4.28 -29.96
CA LEU A 46 28.59 4.31 -29.54
C LEU A 46 29.46 3.32 -30.33
N ASN A 47 28.84 2.29 -30.93
CA ASN A 47 29.47 1.25 -31.74
C ASN A 47 30.73 0.65 -31.09
N ASP A 48 30.69 0.48 -29.77
CA ASP A 48 31.79 -0.08 -28.98
C ASP A 48 31.59 -1.59 -28.79
N ARG A 49 32.47 -2.40 -29.38
CA ARG A 49 32.39 -3.87 -29.34
C ARG A 49 32.29 -4.44 -27.92
N THR A 50 32.97 -3.82 -26.95
CA THR A 50 32.96 -4.28 -25.54
C THR A 50 31.61 -4.04 -24.86
N ILE A 51 30.87 -3.01 -25.30
CA ILE A 51 29.55 -2.68 -24.79
C ILE A 51 28.49 -3.47 -25.55
N LEU A 52 28.61 -3.57 -26.88
CA LEU A 52 27.68 -4.31 -27.73
C LEU A 52 27.59 -5.79 -27.32
N SER A 53 28.69 -6.40 -26.89
CA SER A 53 28.68 -7.78 -26.37
C SER A 53 27.94 -7.96 -25.02
N LEU A 54 27.63 -6.86 -24.32
CA LEU A 54 26.91 -6.84 -23.05
C LEU A 54 25.45 -6.40 -23.21
N LEU A 55 25.04 -5.97 -24.40
CA LEU A 55 23.67 -5.56 -24.65
C LEU A 55 22.76 -6.80 -24.73
N PRO A 56 21.51 -6.68 -24.24
CA PRO A 56 20.49 -7.68 -24.50
C PRO A 56 20.31 -7.93 -26.01
N THR A 57 19.93 -9.14 -26.37
CA THR A 57 19.50 -9.46 -27.75
C THR A 57 18.16 -8.78 -28.07
N ASP A 58 17.79 -8.72 -29.35
CA ASP A 58 16.50 -8.15 -29.78
C ASP A 58 15.30 -8.84 -29.11
N GLU A 59 15.37 -10.16 -28.91
CA GLU A 59 14.36 -10.92 -28.16
C GLU A 59 14.30 -10.49 -26.68
N GLN A 60 15.45 -10.38 -26.02
CA GLN A 60 15.52 -9.94 -24.63
C GLN A 60 15.06 -8.49 -24.46
N ASP A 61 15.33 -7.64 -25.44
CA ASP A 61 14.86 -6.25 -25.46
C ASP A 61 13.33 -6.16 -25.55
N LYS A 62 12.69 -7.05 -26.32
CA LYS A 62 11.22 -7.18 -26.33
C LYS A 62 10.68 -7.65 -24.98
N GLU A 63 11.34 -8.63 -24.36
CA GLU A 63 10.97 -9.08 -23.00
C GLU A 63 11.12 -7.97 -21.96
N ILE A 64 12.17 -7.15 -22.07
CA ILE A 64 12.38 -5.97 -21.22
C ILE A 64 11.27 -4.94 -21.42
N ASP A 65 10.82 -4.71 -22.65
CA ASP A 65 9.72 -3.78 -22.94
C ASP A 65 8.39 -4.27 -22.30
N ILE A 66 8.09 -5.58 -22.40
CA ILE A 66 6.92 -6.20 -21.75
C ILE A 66 7.03 -6.07 -20.21
N LEU A 67 8.19 -6.42 -19.65
CA LEU A 67 8.45 -6.35 -18.22
C LEU A 67 8.33 -4.90 -17.71
N LEU A 68 8.78 -3.91 -18.47
CA LEU A 68 8.64 -2.51 -18.09
C LEU A 68 7.17 -2.09 -18.02
N GLY A 69 6.33 -2.59 -18.92
CA GLY A 69 4.88 -2.37 -18.90
C GLY A 69 4.26 -2.86 -17.58
N ILE A 70 4.49 -4.14 -17.25
CA ILE A 70 4.02 -4.77 -16.01
C ILE A 70 4.49 -4.00 -14.77
N LEU A 71 5.78 -3.70 -14.69
CA LEU A 71 6.33 -2.94 -13.57
C LEU A 71 5.78 -1.51 -13.50
N GLY A 72 5.38 -0.95 -14.63
CA GLY A 72 4.74 0.36 -14.71
C GLY A 72 3.37 0.39 -14.02
N GLU A 73 2.53 -0.62 -14.28
CA GLU A 73 1.19 -0.74 -13.67
C GLU A 73 1.28 -0.95 -12.15
N LEU A 74 2.19 -1.81 -11.70
CA LEU A 74 2.46 -2.00 -10.27
C LEU A 74 3.01 -0.72 -9.62
N GLU A 75 3.77 0.10 -10.37
CA GLU A 75 4.40 1.32 -9.83
C GLU A 75 3.37 2.43 -9.69
N SER A 76 2.35 2.47 -10.57
CA SER A 76 1.17 3.29 -10.33
C SER A 76 0.41 2.85 -9.07
N GLY A 77 0.07 1.57 -8.93
CA GLY A 77 -0.70 1.10 -7.78
C GLY A 77 -0.01 1.38 -6.43
N THR A 78 1.31 1.17 -6.35
CA THR A 78 2.07 1.50 -5.13
C THR A 78 2.23 3.00 -4.88
N LYS A 79 2.12 3.86 -5.89
CA LYS A 79 2.06 5.32 -5.70
C LYS A 79 0.69 5.76 -5.24
N ASP A 80 -0.38 5.16 -5.74
CA ASP A 80 -1.74 5.46 -5.30
C ASP A 80 -1.91 5.10 -3.82
N LEU A 81 -1.29 4.00 -3.38
CA LEU A 81 -1.19 3.66 -1.96
C LEU A 81 -0.44 4.71 -1.11
N GLN A 82 0.34 5.63 -1.68
CA GLN A 82 1.03 6.69 -0.92
C GLN A 82 0.15 7.92 -0.67
N ALA A 83 -1.01 8.02 -1.33
CA ALA A 83 -1.91 9.15 -1.23
C ALA A 83 -2.29 9.42 0.24
N GLU A 84 -2.41 10.69 0.61
CA GLU A 84 -2.68 11.08 1.99
C GLU A 84 -4.08 10.67 2.43
N ASP A 85 -5.03 10.63 1.50
CA ASP A 85 -6.43 10.30 1.69
C ASP A 85 -6.77 8.83 1.43
N SER A 86 -5.80 7.99 1.06
CA SER A 86 -6.00 6.56 0.81
C SER A 86 -6.70 5.86 1.99
N THR A 87 -7.80 5.18 1.68
CA THR A 87 -8.61 4.42 2.63
C THR A 87 -8.29 2.93 2.56
N ILE A 88 -8.75 2.17 3.56
CA ILE A 88 -8.66 0.71 3.56
C ILE A 88 -9.38 0.10 2.34
N LEU A 89 -10.50 0.69 1.92
CA LEU A 89 -11.24 0.25 0.73
C LEU A 89 -10.44 0.44 -0.56
N ASP A 90 -9.78 1.59 -0.73
CA ASP A 90 -8.95 1.86 -1.92
C ASP A 90 -7.79 0.86 -2.02
N ALA A 91 -7.13 0.59 -0.89
CA ALA A 91 -6.06 -0.39 -0.81
C ALA A 91 -6.57 -1.80 -1.13
N ARG A 92 -7.76 -2.16 -0.63
CA ARG A 92 -8.39 -3.46 -0.89
C ARG A 92 -8.73 -3.63 -2.37
N ASN A 93 -9.32 -2.62 -3.01
CA ASN A 93 -9.61 -2.63 -4.44
C ASN A 93 -8.35 -2.82 -5.29
N LEU A 94 -7.25 -2.13 -4.96
CA LEU A 94 -5.96 -2.31 -5.63
C LEU A 94 -5.41 -3.73 -5.45
N PHE A 95 -5.54 -4.31 -4.26
CA PHE A 95 -5.10 -5.67 -3.99
C PHE A 95 -5.93 -6.71 -4.73
N ASP A 96 -7.25 -6.55 -4.76
CA ASP A 96 -8.14 -7.47 -5.46
C ASP A 96 -7.86 -7.44 -6.97
N GLU A 97 -7.64 -6.26 -7.57
CA GLU A 97 -7.20 -6.18 -8.97
C GLU A 97 -5.81 -6.80 -9.21
N THR A 98 -4.87 -6.58 -8.28
CA THR A 98 -3.55 -7.22 -8.37
C THR A 98 -3.66 -8.75 -8.32
N ILE A 99 -4.60 -9.29 -7.54
CA ILE A 99 -4.86 -10.73 -7.44
C ILE A 99 -5.52 -11.27 -8.71
N LEU A 100 -6.40 -10.50 -9.35
CA LEU A 100 -7.00 -10.87 -10.65
C LEU A 100 -5.93 -11.02 -11.73
N LEU A 101 -4.96 -10.11 -11.76
CA LEU A 101 -3.83 -10.16 -12.71
C LEU A 101 -2.78 -11.21 -12.32
N TYR A 102 -2.54 -11.39 -11.02
CA TYR A 102 -1.50 -12.27 -10.48
C TYR A 102 -2.08 -13.14 -9.34
N PRO A 103 -2.72 -14.28 -9.64
CA PRO A 103 -3.38 -15.11 -8.64
C PRO A 103 -2.47 -15.56 -7.49
N ASP A 104 -1.18 -15.76 -7.75
CA ASP A 104 -0.17 -16.12 -6.74
C ASP A 104 -0.02 -15.05 -5.64
N ALA A 105 -0.37 -13.79 -5.93
CA ALA A 105 -0.34 -12.70 -4.95
C ALA A 105 -1.39 -12.86 -3.85
N ALA A 106 -2.44 -13.67 -4.06
CA ALA A 106 -3.52 -13.89 -3.10
C ALA A 106 -3.01 -14.39 -1.74
N LYS A 107 -1.91 -15.16 -1.73
CA LYS A 107 -1.28 -15.65 -0.50
C LYS A 107 -0.85 -14.51 0.44
N ARG A 108 -0.54 -13.33 -0.09
CA ARG A 108 -0.08 -12.17 0.70
C ARG A 108 -1.08 -11.02 0.71
N LEU A 109 -1.86 -10.85 -0.34
CA LEU A 109 -2.77 -9.71 -0.51
C LEU A 109 -4.24 -10.05 -0.26
N GLY A 110 -4.58 -11.34 -0.18
CA GLY A 110 -5.96 -11.79 -0.02
C GLY A 110 -6.60 -11.33 1.29
N PRO A 111 -7.94 -11.36 1.39
CA PRO A 111 -8.69 -10.93 2.58
C PRO A 111 -8.41 -11.77 3.83
N ASN A 112 -7.89 -12.99 3.64
CA ASN A 112 -7.55 -13.93 4.71
C ASN A 112 -6.05 -14.27 4.73
N ALA A 113 -5.19 -13.40 4.18
CA ALA A 113 -3.76 -13.65 4.17
C ALA A 113 -3.19 -13.71 5.61
N ASP A 114 -2.25 -14.62 5.87
CA ASP A 114 -1.66 -14.85 7.20
C ASP A 114 -1.02 -13.60 7.83
N ILE A 115 -0.68 -12.61 7.01
CA ILE A 115 -0.07 -11.35 7.45
C ILE A 115 -1.09 -10.39 8.09
N LEU A 116 -2.40 -10.63 7.91
CA LEU A 116 -3.45 -9.76 8.43
C LEU A 116 -3.71 -10.07 9.90
N VAL A 117 -3.59 -9.05 10.75
CA VAL A 117 -3.79 -9.18 12.20
C VAL A 117 -5.25 -9.44 12.56
N SER A 118 -6.17 -8.80 11.85
CA SER A 118 -7.62 -8.91 12.11
C SER A 118 -8.44 -8.91 10.82
N PRO A 119 -8.51 -10.06 10.11
CA PRO A 119 -9.23 -10.19 8.84
C PRO A 119 -10.70 -9.71 8.91
N ASN A 120 -11.41 -10.10 9.99
CA ASN A 120 -12.81 -9.72 10.19
C ASN A 120 -12.99 -8.23 10.42
N PHE A 121 -12.03 -7.55 11.06
CA PHE A 121 -12.09 -6.09 11.26
C PHE A 121 -11.87 -5.36 9.93
N GLU A 122 -10.86 -5.77 9.16
CA GLU A 122 -10.57 -5.13 7.88
C GLU A 122 -11.71 -5.33 6.86
N SER A 123 -12.28 -6.54 6.80
CA SER A 123 -13.47 -6.83 5.98
C SER A 123 -14.66 -5.96 6.40
N ALA A 124 -14.92 -5.85 7.71
CA ALA A 124 -15.99 -5.02 8.24
C ALA A 124 -15.81 -3.54 7.87
N VAL A 125 -14.62 -2.97 8.07
CA VAL A 125 -14.32 -1.58 7.72
C VAL A 125 -14.45 -1.33 6.21
N THR A 126 -14.01 -2.27 5.37
CA THR A 126 -14.18 -2.20 3.92
C THR A 126 -15.66 -2.11 3.53
N LYS A 127 -16.52 -2.94 4.15
CA LYS A 127 -17.97 -2.90 3.95
C LYS A 127 -18.60 -1.60 4.45
N LEU A 128 -18.14 -1.06 5.57
CA LEU A 128 -18.60 0.23 6.09
C LEU A 128 -18.27 1.38 5.13
N LEU A 129 -17.04 1.43 4.61
CA LEU A 129 -16.61 2.42 3.63
C LEU A 129 -17.37 2.31 2.30
N ASN A 130 -17.81 1.10 1.93
CA ASN A 130 -18.61 0.86 0.74
C ASN A 130 -20.13 1.03 0.95
N ASN A 131 -20.55 1.67 2.06
CA ASN A 131 -21.96 1.85 2.43
C ASN A 131 -22.77 0.53 2.51
N ALA A 132 -22.11 -0.59 2.78
CA ALA A 132 -22.67 -1.93 2.83
C ALA A 132 -22.83 -2.44 4.28
N ALA A 133 -23.14 -1.56 5.23
CA ALA A 133 -23.25 -1.91 6.65
C ALA A 133 -24.29 -3.02 6.93
N GLY A 134 -25.35 -3.12 6.11
CA GLY A 134 -26.33 -4.20 6.18
C GLY A 134 -25.78 -5.60 5.86
N GLN A 135 -24.62 -5.70 5.20
CA GLN A 135 -23.96 -6.95 4.81
C GLN A 135 -22.90 -7.43 5.81
N LEU A 136 -22.77 -6.75 6.95
CA LEU A 136 -21.88 -7.19 8.02
C LEU A 136 -22.43 -8.48 8.65
N SER A 137 -21.59 -9.51 8.73
CA SER A 137 -21.83 -10.72 9.50
C SER A 137 -21.80 -10.44 11.01
N ALA A 138 -22.25 -11.39 11.83
CA ALA A 138 -22.23 -11.23 13.30
C ALA A 138 -20.80 -11.00 13.83
N VAL A 139 -19.83 -11.76 13.33
CA VAL A 139 -18.41 -11.67 13.71
C VAL A 139 -17.79 -10.34 13.26
N GLU A 140 -18.15 -9.86 12.07
CA GLU A 140 -17.73 -8.55 11.57
C GLU A 140 -18.34 -7.40 12.39
N ARG A 141 -19.60 -7.50 12.83
CA ARG A 141 -20.21 -6.48 13.69
C ARG A 141 -19.54 -6.43 15.07
N GLU A 142 -19.20 -7.59 15.62
CA GLU A 142 -18.48 -7.70 16.88
C GLU A 142 -17.09 -7.07 16.79
N SER A 143 -16.37 -7.27 15.68
CA SER A 143 -15.03 -6.70 15.48
C SER A 143 -15.02 -5.17 15.39
N VAL A 144 -16.11 -4.54 14.92
CA VAL A 144 -16.25 -3.08 14.80
C VAL A 144 -17.19 -2.47 15.85
N CYS A 145 -17.48 -3.18 16.95
CA CYS A 145 -18.39 -2.69 17.98
C CYS A 145 -17.94 -1.32 18.55
N GLY A 146 -16.64 -1.10 18.70
CA GLY A 146 -16.07 0.18 19.15
C GLY A 146 -16.23 1.35 18.16
N LEU A 147 -16.68 1.09 16.93
CA LEU A 147 -16.95 2.11 15.90
C LEU A 147 -18.43 2.50 15.82
N GLN A 148 -19.31 1.91 16.63
CA GLN A 148 -20.74 2.23 16.65
C GLN A 148 -20.97 3.58 17.36
N MET A 149 -21.69 4.51 16.72
CA MET A 149 -22.07 5.80 17.31
C MET A 149 -23.29 5.71 18.23
N ASN A 150 -24.08 4.63 18.12
CA ASN A 150 -25.28 4.44 18.91
C ASN A 150 -25.12 3.21 19.82
N SER A 151 -24.72 3.44 21.07
CA SER A 151 -25.32 2.66 22.15
C SER A 151 -26.70 3.28 22.39
N PRO A 152 -27.83 2.59 22.15
CA PRO A 152 -28.92 2.80 23.08
C PRO A 152 -28.35 2.37 24.43
N ALA A 153 -28.21 3.33 25.34
CA ALA A 153 -28.13 3.04 26.75
C ALA A 153 -29.15 1.94 27.04
N THR A 154 -28.73 0.94 27.80
CA THR A 154 -29.59 -0.12 28.27
C THR A 154 -30.81 0.52 28.93
N ASP A 155 -31.92 0.63 28.20
CA ASP A 155 -33.22 0.88 28.81
C ASP A 155 -33.39 -0.31 29.76
N ASN A 156 -33.29 -0.02 31.05
CA ASN A 156 -33.54 -0.97 32.13
C ASN A 156 -34.75 -1.84 31.75
N PRO A 157 -34.66 -3.17 31.84
CA PRO A 157 -35.79 -4.02 31.51
C PRO A 157 -36.89 -3.72 32.52
N SER A 158 -37.85 -2.87 32.15
CA SER A 158 -39.13 -2.82 32.82
C SER A 158 -39.81 -4.15 32.49
N ASP A 159 -39.83 -5.06 33.47
CA ASP A 159 -40.53 -6.35 33.49
C ASP A 159 -42.05 -6.18 33.34
N LYS A 160 -42.50 -5.67 32.19
CA LYS A 160 -43.89 -5.67 31.79
C LYS A 160 -44.03 -6.50 30.50
N PRO A 161 -44.90 -7.52 30.49
CA PRO A 161 -45.09 -8.34 29.30
C PRO A 161 -45.64 -7.47 28.16
N LEU A 162 -44.81 -7.25 27.14
CA LEU A 162 -45.16 -6.47 25.94
C LEU A 162 -46.34 -7.10 25.19
N ILE A 163 -47.28 -6.26 24.75
CA ILE A 163 -48.46 -6.64 23.96
C ILE A 163 -48.03 -7.01 22.52
N LEU A 164 -48.82 -7.81 21.80
CA LEU A 164 -48.52 -8.28 20.43
C LEU A 164 -48.10 -7.16 19.46
N ALA A 165 -48.78 -6.02 19.51
CA ALA A 165 -48.48 -4.84 18.69
C ALA A 165 -47.10 -4.23 19.00
N GLU A 166 -46.68 -4.26 20.27
CA GLU A 166 -45.37 -3.78 20.71
C GLU A 166 -44.26 -4.75 20.30
N ARG A 167 -44.52 -6.07 20.34
CA ARG A 167 -43.58 -7.09 19.80
C ARG A 167 -43.39 -6.93 18.30
N ALA A 168 -44.46 -6.67 17.55
CA ALA A 168 -44.38 -6.43 16.10
C ALA A 168 -43.64 -5.13 15.76
N LYS A 169 -43.88 -4.05 16.51
CA LYS A 169 -43.15 -2.77 16.38
C LYS A 169 -41.68 -2.91 16.75
N LYS A 170 -41.35 -3.65 17.83
CA LYS A 170 -39.96 -3.92 18.24
C LYS A 170 -39.23 -4.74 17.18
N ARG A 171 -39.86 -5.77 16.60
CA ARG A 171 -39.31 -6.53 15.46
C ARG A 171 -39.04 -5.64 14.23
N LYS A 172 -39.97 -4.73 13.90
CA LYS A 172 -39.76 -3.74 12.83
C LYS A 172 -38.63 -2.75 13.15
N LYS A 173 -38.49 -2.33 14.41
CA LYS A 173 -37.43 -1.42 14.87
C LYS A 173 -36.05 -2.10 14.80
N THR A 174 -35.95 -3.35 15.27
CA THR A 174 -34.71 -4.15 15.15
C THR A 174 -34.35 -4.51 13.71
N CYS A 175 -35.31 -4.58 12.78
CA CYS A 175 -35.03 -4.78 11.35
C CYS A 175 -34.52 -3.51 10.65
N HIS A 176 -34.72 -2.32 11.23
CA HIS A 176 -34.39 -1.02 10.61
C HIS A 176 -33.42 -0.16 11.42
N GLU A 177 -32.82 -0.69 12.48
CA GLU A 177 -31.65 -0.04 13.11
C GLU A 177 -30.45 -0.23 12.18
N GLU A 178 -30.34 0.65 11.19
CA GLU A 178 -29.04 0.98 10.60
C GLU A 178 -28.16 1.45 11.75
N PHE A 179 -27.33 0.54 12.27
CA PHE A 179 -26.24 0.91 13.17
C PHE A 179 -25.49 2.06 12.51
N LYS A 180 -25.55 3.25 13.13
CA LYS A 180 -24.75 4.38 12.68
C LYS A 180 -23.31 4.11 13.12
N TYR A 181 -22.44 3.85 12.18
CA TYR A 181 -21.00 3.69 12.42
C TYR A 181 -20.29 5.02 12.23
N LEU A 182 -19.13 5.17 12.88
CA LEU A 182 -18.18 6.23 12.57
C LEU A 182 -17.75 6.12 11.10
N ASP A 183 -17.55 7.28 10.49
CA ASP A 183 -16.92 7.35 9.17
C ASP A 183 -15.47 6.85 9.28
N CYS A 184 -15.20 5.67 8.70
CA CYS A 184 -13.93 4.98 8.87
C CYS A 184 -12.76 5.56 8.03
N ARG A 185 -12.96 6.67 7.32
CA ARG A 185 -11.92 7.30 6.49
C ARG A 185 -10.69 7.80 7.27
N PHE A 186 -10.80 7.94 8.59
CA PHE A 186 -9.64 8.26 9.45
C PHE A 186 -8.68 7.06 9.62
N LEU A 187 -9.13 5.83 9.37
CA LEU A 187 -8.30 4.63 9.45
C LEU A 187 -7.42 4.54 8.21
N ARG A 188 -6.10 4.55 8.41
CA ARG A 188 -5.11 4.36 7.34
C ARG A 188 -4.75 2.89 7.20
N PRO A 189 -4.74 2.32 5.98
CA PRO A 189 -4.28 0.96 5.80
C PRO A 189 -2.79 0.84 6.10
N THR A 190 -2.37 -0.32 6.62
CA THR A 190 -0.96 -0.60 6.93
C THR A 190 -0.06 -0.45 5.68
N SER A 191 -0.57 -0.84 4.51
CA SER A 191 0.13 -0.68 3.24
C SER A 191 0.42 0.78 2.89
N ASN A 192 -0.53 1.69 3.15
CA ASN A 192 -0.31 3.14 2.98
C ASN A 192 0.80 3.64 3.90
N MET A 193 0.78 3.25 5.18
CA MET A 193 1.82 3.63 6.13
C MET A 193 3.19 3.11 5.69
N CYS A 194 3.27 1.87 5.22
CA CYS A 194 4.49 1.26 4.68
C CYS A 194 5.00 1.97 3.42
N GLU A 195 4.14 2.24 2.44
CA GLU A 195 4.55 2.89 1.20
C GLU A 195 4.98 4.34 1.42
N ARG A 196 4.29 5.09 2.30
CA ARG A 196 4.71 6.44 2.73
C ARG A 196 6.05 6.40 3.44
N PHE A 197 6.28 5.40 4.30
CA PHE A 197 7.57 5.18 4.93
C PHE A 197 8.69 4.96 3.89
N PHE A 198 8.45 4.10 2.90
CA PHE A 198 9.42 3.86 1.85
C PHE A 198 9.67 5.11 1.00
N SER A 199 8.65 5.93 0.76
CA SER A 199 8.77 7.23 0.10
C SER A 199 9.68 8.19 0.90
N TRP A 200 9.46 8.33 2.20
CA TRP A 200 10.34 9.12 3.08
C TRP A 200 11.78 8.61 3.09
N ALA A 201 11.95 7.29 3.20
CA ALA A 201 13.27 6.67 3.15
C ALA A 201 14.00 6.97 1.83
N LYS A 202 13.27 7.01 0.70
CA LYS A 202 13.83 7.38 -0.61
C LYS A 202 14.31 8.83 -0.63
N LEU A 203 13.56 9.74 0.00
CA LEU A 203 13.95 11.15 0.13
C LEU A 203 15.15 11.32 1.08
N ALA A 204 15.22 10.54 2.16
CA ALA A 204 16.31 10.60 3.12
C ALA A 204 17.64 10.09 2.54
N LEU A 205 17.64 9.01 1.75
CA LEU A 205 18.84 8.40 1.16
C LEU A 205 19.36 9.09 -0.12
N LYS A 206 19.06 10.38 -0.30
CA LYS A 206 19.58 11.18 -1.42
C LYS A 206 21.11 11.39 -1.32
N ASP A 207 21.71 11.88 -2.39
CA ASP A 207 23.17 11.91 -2.57
C ASP A 207 23.95 12.57 -1.41
N HIS A 208 23.37 13.59 -0.76
CA HIS A 208 23.97 14.26 0.40
C HIS A 208 24.02 13.42 1.69
N ARG A 209 23.39 12.25 1.73
CA ARG A 209 23.32 11.37 2.91
C ARG A 209 23.82 9.95 2.66
N ARG A 210 24.56 9.73 1.56
CA ARG A 210 25.10 8.39 1.21
C ARG A 210 26.11 7.85 2.22
N ALA A 211 26.76 8.73 2.99
CA ALA A 211 27.67 8.35 4.06
C ALA A 211 26.98 8.04 5.40
N MET A 212 25.64 8.10 5.46
CA MET A 212 24.89 7.75 6.66
C MET A 212 24.97 6.25 6.91
N THR A 213 25.36 5.86 8.12
CA THR A 213 25.36 4.45 8.53
C THR A 213 23.93 3.92 8.58
N PRO A 214 23.70 2.62 8.34
CA PRO A 214 22.38 2.01 8.45
C PRO A 214 21.70 2.29 9.80
N GLN A 215 22.47 2.30 10.89
CA GLN A 215 21.98 2.59 12.26
C GLN A 215 21.44 4.02 12.39
N ASN A 216 22.19 5.02 11.92
CA ASN A 216 21.76 6.42 11.96
C ASN A 216 20.54 6.65 11.07
N PHE A 217 20.50 5.97 9.92
CA PHE A 217 19.35 6.00 9.02
C PHE A 217 18.10 5.42 9.70
N GLU A 218 18.22 4.25 10.31
CA GLU A 218 17.13 3.60 11.04
C GLU A 218 16.60 4.50 12.17
N GLN A 219 17.48 5.08 12.98
CA GLN A 219 17.10 6.01 14.05
C GLN A 219 16.33 7.22 13.51
N GLN A 220 16.80 7.85 12.43
CA GLN A 220 16.09 8.98 11.82
C GLN A 220 14.72 8.58 11.26
N MET A 221 14.63 7.42 10.63
CA MET A 221 13.38 6.90 10.09
C MET A 221 12.38 6.56 11.20
N PHE A 222 12.84 5.97 12.31
CA PHE A 222 12.01 5.67 13.47
C PHE A 222 11.42 6.94 14.11
N LEU A 223 12.25 7.98 14.30
CA LEU A 223 11.79 9.28 14.81
C LEU A 223 10.77 9.96 13.89
N LYS A 224 10.85 9.71 12.58
CA LYS A 224 9.94 10.29 11.59
C LYS A 224 8.58 9.59 11.54
N VAL A 225 8.56 8.26 11.73
CA VAL A 225 7.32 7.45 11.70
C VAL A 225 6.54 7.55 12.99
N LYS A 226 7.23 7.66 14.13
CA LYS A 226 6.52 7.88 15.39
C LYS A 226 5.79 9.21 15.33
N PRO A 227 4.45 9.22 15.43
CA PRO A 227 3.76 10.45 15.74
C PRO A 227 4.35 10.97 17.06
N ARG A 228 4.53 12.29 17.18
CA ARG A 228 4.58 12.88 18.52
C ARG A 228 3.37 12.34 19.25
N SER A 229 3.57 11.61 20.34
CA SER A 229 2.51 11.15 21.20
C SER A 229 1.69 12.37 21.61
N THR A 230 0.56 12.60 20.94
CA THR A 230 -0.58 13.22 21.60
C THR A 230 -0.99 12.20 22.66
N GLY A 231 -0.72 12.55 23.91
CA GLY A 231 -0.84 11.68 25.07
C GLY A 231 -2.22 11.07 25.21
N CYS A 232 -2.35 9.82 24.79
CA CYS A 232 -3.31 8.90 25.36
C CYS A 232 -2.59 7.57 25.62
N SER A 233 -1.69 7.60 26.58
CA SER A 233 -1.38 6.41 27.36
C SER A 233 -2.42 6.33 28.46
N THR A 234 -3.37 5.39 28.36
CA THR A 234 -3.88 4.58 29.48
C THR A 234 -4.98 3.63 29.00
N ALA A 235 -4.85 2.37 29.43
CA ALA A 235 -5.82 1.26 29.42
C ALA A 235 -6.15 0.68 28.02
N CYS A 236 -5.99 -0.60 27.71
CA CYS A 236 -6.24 -1.78 28.54
C CYS A 236 -5.22 -2.91 28.26
N THR A 237 -4.45 -3.27 29.28
CA THR A 237 -3.96 -4.65 29.48
C THR A 237 -4.36 -5.04 30.88
N SER A 238 -5.49 -5.74 31.00
CA SER A 238 -5.86 -6.56 32.14
C SER A 238 -7.14 -7.31 31.79
N HIS A 239 -6.99 -8.48 31.17
CA HIS A 239 -7.28 -9.79 31.78
C HIS A 239 -6.70 -10.91 30.91
#